data_AF-A0A3M1BFV7-F1
#
_entry.id   AF-A0A3M1BFV7-F1
#
_cell.length_a   1.000
_cell.length_b   1.000
_cell.length_c   1.000
_cell.angle_alpha   90.00
_cell.angle_beta   90.00
_cell.angle_gamma   90.00
#
_symmetry.space_group_name_H-M   'P 1'
#
loop_
_entity.id
_entity.type
_entity.pdbx_description
1 polymer ?
#
loop_
_entity_poly.entity_id
_entity_poly.type
_entity_poly.pdbx_seq_one_letter_code
_entity_poly.pdbx_strand_id
1 'polypeptide(L)'
;MNFHDVVSFFGALAQFIGLLVFGVAVALFVWQTLKRADGEPRLQAAVLLGYFFLSAVAIAFVSPGGVGAYTLGAGAAMLWSAREKDEQSPDE
;
A
#
# COMPACT_ATOMS: atom_id res chain seq x y z
N MET A 1 5.88 -31.66 13.89
CA MET A 1 5.93 -30.19 13.76
C MET A 1 6.86 -29.71 14.86
N ASN A 2 8.01 -29.15 14.52
CA ASN A 2 8.98 -28.71 15.53
C ASN A 2 8.52 -27.36 16.11
N PHE A 3 8.91 -27.06 17.36
CA PHE A 3 8.59 -25.77 18.00
C PHE A 3 9.04 -24.57 17.13
N HIS A 4 10.20 -24.70 16.47
CA HIS A 4 10.74 -23.73 15.53
C HIS A 4 9.83 -23.47 14.32
N ASP A 5 9.16 -24.50 13.79
CA ASP A 5 8.26 -24.38 12.63
C ASP A 5 7.01 -23.58 13.01
N VAL A 6 6.50 -23.77 14.23
CA VAL A 6 5.34 -23.04 14.73
C VAL A 6 5.68 -21.56 14.93
N VAL A 7 6.80 -21.25 15.59
CA VAL A 7 7.22 -19.87 15.85
C VAL A 7 7.52 -19.13 14.55
N SER A 8 8.22 -19.77 13.60
CA SER A 8 8.52 -19.16 12.29
C SER A 8 7.26 -18.89 11.48
N PHE A 9 6.26 -19.78 11.53
CA PHE A 9 4.97 -19.55 10.89
C PHE A 9 4.25 -18.31 11.44
N PHE A 10 4.15 -18.17 12.77
CA PHE A 10 3.54 -16.99 13.39
C PHE A 10 4.33 -15.70 13.10
N GLY A 11 5.66 -15.77 13.05
CA GLY A 11 6.50 -14.65 12.64
C GLY A 11 6.21 -14.21 11.20
N ALA A 12 6.12 -15.15 10.27
CA ALA A 12 5.77 -14.87 8.88
C ALA A 12 4.34 -14.32 8.74
N LEU A 13 3.38 -14.84 9.51
CA LEU A 13 2.01 -14.37 9.53
C LEU A 13 1.91 -12.93 10.07
N ALA A 14 2.61 -12.62 11.16
CA ALA A 14 2.66 -11.27 11.71
C ALA A 14 3.30 -10.28 10.72
N GLN A 15 4.40 -10.67 10.06
CA GLN A 15 5.02 -9.88 9.01
C GLN A 15 4.07 -9.65 7.83
N PHE A 16 3.34 -10.69 7.40
CA PHE A 16 2.34 -10.60 6.34
C PHE A 16 1.26 -9.57 6.69
N ILE A 17 0.65 -9.69 7.87
CA ILE A 17 -0.40 -8.76 8.31
C ILE A 17 0.17 -7.34 8.44
N GLY A 18 1.36 -7.19 8.99
CA GLY A 18 2.03 -5.89 9.14
C GLY A 18 2.25 -5.20 7.79
N LEU A 19 2.75 -5.93 6.79
CA LEU A 19 2.97 -5.41 5.45
C LEU A 19 1.67 -5.14 4.69
N LEU A 20 0.64 -5.94 4.93
CA LEU A 20 -0.69 -5.70 4.37
C LEU A 20 -1.26 -4.38 4.88
N VAL A 21 -1.26 -4.17 6.20
CA VAL A 21 -1.73 -2.92 6.81
C VAL A 21 -0.86 -1.74 6.39
N PHE A 22 0.46 -1.93 6.32
CA PHE A 22 1.38 -0.92 5.83
C PHE A 22 1.09 -0.52 4.38
N GLY A 23 0.85 -1.49 3.49
CA GLY A 23 0.46 -1.25 2.11
C GLY A 23 -0.84 -0.44 2.00
N VAL A 24 -1.85 -0.79 2.79
CA VAL A 24 -3.11 -0.01 2.88
C VAL A 24 -2.83 1.44 3.30
N ALA A 25 -2.07 1.64 4.37
CA ALA A 25 -1.78 2.96 4.91
C ALA A 25 -1.02 3.84 3.92
N VAL A 26 -0.01 3.30 3.25
CA VAL A 26 0.77 4.04 2.23
C VAL A 26 -0.12 4.40 1.05
N ALA A 27 -0.93 3.48 0.54
CA ALA A 27 -1.83 3.76 -0.57
C ALA A 27 -2.86 4.85 -0.25
N LEU A 28 -3.47 4.81 0.94
CA LEU A 28 -4.38 5.86 1.41
C LEU A 28 -3.66 7.21 1.55
N PHE A 29 -2.45 7.21 2.12
CA PHE A 29 -1.65 8.42 2.25
C PHE A 29 -1.33 9.06 0.89
N VAL A 30 -0.90 8.24 -0.08
CA VAL A 30 -0.62 8.69 -1.45
C VAL A 30 -1.87 9.24 -2.10
N TRP A 31 -3.00 8.53 -1.99
CA TRP A 31 -4.27 8.98 -2.56
C TRP A 31 -4.74 10.31 -1.97
N GLN A 32 -4.71 10.47 -0.65
CA GLN A 32 -5.09 11.71 0.01
C GLN A 32 -4.15 12.87 -0.35
N THR A 33 -2.86 12.59 -0.49
CA THR A 33 -1.87 13.62 -0.87
C THR A 33 -2.04 14.02 -2.34
N LEU A 34 -2.34 13.07 -3.23
CA LEU A 34 -2.66 13.36 -4.63
C LEU A 34 -3.91 14.22 -4.76
N LYS A 35 -4.97 13.93 -3.99
CA LYS A 35 -6.18 14.77 -3.93
C LYS A 35 -5.88 16.20 -3.47
N ARG A 36 -4.95 16.38 -2.52
CA ARG A 36 -4.52 17.72 -2.06
C ARG A 36 -3.65 18.45 -3.07
N ALA A 37 -2.89 17.71 -3.87
CA ALA A 37 -2.04 18.25 -4.93
C ALA A 37 -2.80 18.45 -6.25
N ASP A 38 -4.13 18.37 -6.24
CA ASP A 38 -4.93 18.53 -7.45
C ASP A 38 -4.76 19.94 -8.04
N GLY A 39 -4.47 20.01 -9.33
CA GLY A 39 -4.09 21.25 -10.02
C GLY A 39 -2.58 21.61 -9.99
N GLU A 40 -1.74 20.89 -9.25
CA GLU A 40 -0.28 21.10 -9.22
C GLU A 40 0.51 19.88 -9.75
N PRO A 41 0.80 19.79 -11.06
CA PRO A 41 1.36 18.58 -11.67
C PRO A 41 2.77 18.23 -11.15
N ARG A 42 3.53 19.23 -10.69
CA ARG A 42 4.87 19.02 -10.09
C ARG A 42 4.78 18.29 -8.76
N LEU A 43 3.80 18.65 -7.93
CA LEU A 43 3.60 18.04 -6.62
C LEU A 43 3.05 16.62 -6.78
N GLN A 44 2.13 16.40 -7.71
CA GLN A 44 1.64 15.06 -8.06
C GLN A 44 2.78 14.14 -8.52
N ALA A 45 3.64 14.61 -9.42
CA ALA A 45 4.79 13.84 -9.87
C ALA A 45 5.73 13.48 -8.72
N ALA A 46 6.03 14.43 -7.83
CA ALA A 46 6.88 14.19 -6.66
C ALA A 46 6.30 13.13 -5.71
N VAL A 47 4.98 13.16 -5.47
CA VAL A 47 4.28 12.18 -4.63
C VAL A 47 4.34 10.78 -5.25
N LEU A 48 4.09 10.66 -6.56
CA LEU A 48 4.17 9.38 -7.27
C LEU A 48 5.61 8.84 -7.27
N LEU A 49 6.60 9.66 -7.57
CA LEU A 49 8.02 9.28 -7.50
C LEU A 49 8.42 8.82 -6.10
N GLY A 50 8.00 9.54 -5.06
CA GLY A 50 8.22 9.15 -3.67
C GLY A 50 7.60 7.80 -3.33
N TYR A 51 6.36 7.55 -3.79
CA TYR A 51 5.69 6.27 -3.61
C TYR A 51 6.42 5.12 -4.31
N PHE A 52 6.83 5.30 -5.58
CA PHE A 52 7.56 4.28 -6.32
C PHE A 52 8.92 3.99 -5.71
N PHE A 53 9.65 5.03 -5.30
CA PHE A 53 10.93 4.88 -4.62
C PHE A 53 10.76 4.13 -3.29
N LEU A 54 9.80 4.53 -2.46
CA LEU A 54 9.49 3.84 -1.20
C LEU A 54 9.11 2.39 -1.44
N SER A 55 8.28 2.11 -2.44
CA SER A 55 7.86 0.76 -2.79
C SER A 55 9.05 -0.09 -3.25
N ALA A 56 9.92 0.45 -4.10
CA ALA A 56 11.11 -0.25 -4.58
C ALA A 56 12.06 -0.59 -3.44
N VAL A 57 12.30 0.36 -2.53
CA VAL A 57 13.11 0.15 -1.33
C VAL A 57 12.46 -0.89 -0.42
N ALA A 58 11.17 -0.77 -0.13
CA ALA A 58 10.46 -1.71 0.73
C ALA A 58 10.52 -3.15 0.18
N ILE A 59 10.31 -3.33 -1.12
CA ILE A 59 10.35 -4.64 -1.78
C ILE A 59 11.76 -5.26 -1.72
N ALA A 60 12.83 -4.45 -1.75
CA ALA A 60 14.20 -4.95 -1.70
C ALA A 60 14.58 -5.63 -0.36
N PHE A 61 13.86 -5.31 0.73
CA PHE A 61 14.14 -5.86 2.08
C PHE A 61 13.11 -6.88 2.56
N VAL A 62 12.12 -7.21 1.74
CA VAL A 62 10.95 -8.00 2.14
C VAL A 62 10.93 -9.34 1.41
N SER A 63 10.46 -10.39 2.10
CA SER A 63 10.29 -11.72 1.51
C SER A 63 9.21 -11.71 0.41
N PRO A 64 9.22 -12.69 -0.52
CA PRO A 64 8.22 -12.75 -1.59
C PRO A 64 6.77 -12.71 -1.08
N GLY A 65 6.48 -13.39 0.04
CA GLY A 65 5.16 -13.36 0.67
C GLY A 65 4.79 -11.98 1.23
N GLY A 66 5.77 -11.25 1.77
CA GLY A 66 5.57 -9.88 2.24
C GLY A 66 5.35 -8.87 1.11
N VAL A 67 5.99 -9.07 -0.04
CA VAL A 67 5.72 -8.28 -1.25
C VAL A 67 4.28 -8.47 -1.71
N GLY A 68 3.80 -9.72 -1.69
CA GLY A 68 2.39 -10.03 -1.95
C GLY A 68 1.45 -9.33 -0.96
N ALA A 69 1.77 -9.37 0.33
CA ALA A 69 0.97 -8.71 1.37
C ALA A 69 0.87 -7.19 1.14
N TYR A 70 2.01 -6.55 0.90
CA TYR A 70 2.11 -5.12 0.61
C TYR A 70 1.30 -4.72 -0.62
N THR A 71 1.50 -5.43 -1.74
CA THR A 71 0.82 -5.11 -3.00
C THR A 71 -0.69 -5.35 -2.93
N LEU A 72 -1.13 -6.40 -2.23
CA LEU A 72 -2.56 -6.63 -1.96
C LEU A 72 -3.17 -5.52 -1.11
N GLY A 73 -2.51 -5.13 -0.02
CA GLY A 73 -2.98 -4.03 0.83
C GLY A 73 -3.07 -2.70 0.07
N ALA A 74 -2.00 -2.34 -0.63
CA ALA A 74 -1.95 -1.11 -1.42
C ALA A 74 -2.98 -1.10 -2.56
N GLY A 75 -3.09 -2.21 -3.30
CA GLY A 75 -4.03 -2.36 -4.41
C GLY A 75 -5.50 -2.31 -3.95
N ALA A 76 -5.84 -3.02 -2.86
CA ALA A 76 -7.19 -2.99 -2.30
C ALA A 76 -7.59 -1.58 -1.85
N ALA A 77 -6.67 -0.86 -1.19
CA ALA A 77 -6.91 0.50 -0.75
C ALA A 77 -7.08 1.49 -1.92
N MET A 78 -6.27 1.37 -2.98
CA MET A 78 -6.43 2.19 -4.19
C MET A 78 -7.76 1.93 -4.89
N LEU A 79 -8.16 0.66 -5.06
CA LEU A 79 -9.45 0.31 -5.67
C LEU A 79 -10.64 0.82 -4.86
N TRP A 80 -10.57 0.70 -3.53
CA TRP A 80 -11.58 1.24 -2.64
C TRP A 80 -11.68 2.77 -2.75
N SER A 81 -10.53 3.45 -2.73
CA SER A 81 -10.45 4.90 -2.83
C SER A 81 -10.90 5.46 -4.19
N ALA A 82 -10.72 4.68 -5.26
CA ALA A 82 -11.22 5.01 -6.59
C ALA A 82 -12.74 4.93 -6.66
N ARG A 83 -13.36 3.90 -6.07
CA ARG A 83 -14.83 3.79 -5.98
C ARG A 83 -15.47 4.94 -5.21
N GLU A 84 -14.85 5.36 -4.11
CA GLU A 84 -15.34 6.49 -3.33
C GLU A 84 -15.32 7.82 -4.12
N LYS A 85 -14.42 7.95 -5.10
CA LYS A 85 -14.40 9.09 -6.02
C LYS A 85 -15.62 9.07 -6.95
N ASP A 86 -15.96 7.91 -7.50
CA ASP A 86 -17.10 7.76 -8.41
C ASP A 86 -18.44 7.96 -7.66
N GLU A 87 -18.54 7.50 -6.41
CA GLU A 87 -19.71 7.72 -5.53
C GLU A 87 -19.84 9.17 -5.02
N GLN A 88 -18.82 10.01 -5.16
CA GLN A 88 -18.87 11.45 -4.89
C GLN A 88 -19.13 12.29 -6.16
N SER A 89 -19.22 11.65 -7.33
CA SER A 89 -19.70 12.25 -8.59
C SER A 89 -21.05 11.71 -9.09
N PRO A 90 -22.06 11.39 -8.25
CA PRO A 90 -23.41 11.19 -8.73
C PRO A 90 -23.98 12.56 -9.07
N ASP A 91 -24.29 12.75 -10.35
CA ASP A 91 -24.97 13.88 -10.98
C ASP A 91 -24.05 14.97 -11.57
N GLU A 92 -23.55 14.71 -12.79
CA GLU A 92 -23.74 15.65 -13.91
C GLU A 92 -24.71 15.04 -14.93
#